data_AF-A0A821XUE3-F1
#
_entry.id   AF-A0A821XUE3-F1
#
_cell.length_a   1.000
_cell.length_b   1.000
_cell.length_c   1.000
_cell.angle_alpha   90.00
_cell.angle_beta   90.00
_cell.angle_gamma   90.00
#
_symmetry.space_group_name_H-M   'P 1'
#
loop_
_entity.id
_entity.type
_entity.pdbx_description
1 polymer ?
#
loop_
_entity_poly.entity_id
_entity_poly.type
_entity_poly.pdbx_seq_one_letter_code
_entity_poly.pdbx_strand_id
1 'polypeptide(L)'
;TETPTTESTTTTTETPTTESTTTTTETSTTESTTTTTETPTTESTTTTTETPTTESTTTTTETPTTELTTTTTETPTTESTTTTTETPTTESTTTTTETSTTESTTTTTETPTT
;
A
#
# COMPACT_ATOMS: atom_id res chain seq x y z
N THR A 1 -5.63 18.97 -5.05
CA THR A 1 -6.15 17.84 -4.27
C THR A 1 -7.65 17.95 -4.31
N GLU A 2 -8.28 17.13 -5.14
CA GLU A 2 -9.72 16.96 -5.07
C GLU A 2 -9.99 15.94 -3.98
N THR A 3 -10.91 16.23 -3.07
CA THR A 3 -11.39 15.26 -2.08
C THR A 3 -12.72 14.72 -2.62
N PRO A 4 -12.74 13.53 -3.26
CA PRO A 4 -13.99 12.88 -3.61
C PRO A 4 -14.96 12.86 -2.42
N THR A 5 -16.18 13.29 -2.69
CA THR A 5 -17.26 13.33 -1.70
C THR A 5 -17.76 11.94 -1.31
N THR A 6 -17.43 10.91 -2.09
CA THR A 6 -17.91 9.54 -1.88
C THR A 6 -16.74 8.56 -1.88
N GLU A 7 -16.17 8.23 -3.02
CA GLU A 7 -15.20 7.13 -3.14
C GLU A 7 -13.97 7.61 -3.95
N SER A 8 -12.78 7.18 -3.52
CA SER A 8 -11.54 7.27 -4.29
C SER A 8 -11.00 5.87 -4.50
N THR A 9 -10.70 5.53 -5.76
CA THR A 9 -10.17 4.21 -6.09
C THR A 9 -8.99 4.36 -7.04
N THR A 10 -7.82 3.88 -6.60
CA THR A 10 -6.58 3.94 -7.37
C THR A 10 -5.99 2.54 -7.54
N THR A 11 -5.50 2.27 -8.76
CA THR A 11 -4.81 1.02 -9.09
C THR A 11 -3.55 1.33 -9.88
N THR A 12 -2.40 0.88 -9.37
CA THR A 12 -1.08 1.05 -9.99
C THR A 12 -0.45 -0.32 -10.26
N THR A 13 0.23 -0.44 -11.40
CA THR A 13 0.97 -1.66 -11.75
C THR A 13 2.22 -1.31 -12.55
N GLU A 14 3.40 -1.55 -11.99
CA GLU A 14 4.68 -1.29 -12.64
C GLU A 14 5.57 -2.53 -12.74
N THR A 15 6.34 -2.63 -13.84
CA THR A 15 7.26 -3.76 -14.08
C THR A 15 8.64 -3.29 -14.58
N PRO A 16 9.36 -2.43 -13.86
CA PRO A 16 10.62 -1.87 -14.36
C PRO A 16 11.78 -2.88 -14.26
N THR A 17 12.78 -2.69 -15.12
CA THR A 17 13.98 -3.56 -15.12
C THR A 17 14.97 -3.23 -14.03
N THR A 18 14.86 -2.06 -13.40
CA THR A 18 15.87 -1.58 -12.44
C THR A 18 15.17 -1.18 -11.15
N GLU A 19 14.40 -0.09 -11.18
CA GLU A 19 13.82 0.51 -9.97
C GLU A 19 12.37 0.87 -10.24
N SER A 20 11.50 0.60 -9.27
CA SER A 20 10.14 1.14 -9.19
C SER A 20 10.00 2.03 -7.97
N THR A 21 9.38 3.19 -8.13
CA THR A 21 8.97 4.03 -7.00
C THR A 21 7.53 4.45 -7.23
N THR A 22 6.64 3.94 -6.38
CA THR A 22 5.21 4.27 -6.42
C THR A 22 4.83 5.05 -5.17
N THR A 23 4.17 6.19 -5.35
CA THR A 23 3.60 6.99 -4.27
C THR A 23 2.14 7.28 -4.56
N THR A 24 1.25 6.79 -3.70
CA THR A 24 -0.20 7.01 -3.78
C THR A 24 -0.67 7.79 -2.56
N THR A 25 -1.56 8.76 -2.78
CA THR A 25 -2.17 9.52 -1.68
C THR A 25 -3.61 9.83 -2.01
N GLU A 26 -4.53 9.23 -1.29
CA GLU A 26 -5.96 9.46 -1.50
C GLU A 26 -6.62 10.11 -0.28
N THR A 27 -7.63 10.93 -0.56
CA THR A 27 -8.44 11.58 0.47
C THR A 27 -9.90 11.51 0.04
N SER A 28 -10.81 11.01 0.88
CA SER A 28 -12.23 10.96 0.55
C SER A 28 -13.11 11.17 1.79
N THR A 29 -14.40 11.43 1.58
CA THR A 29 -15.34 11.52 2.71
C THR A 29 -15.88 10.15 3.13
N THR A 30 -16.09 9.22 2.20
CA THR A 30 -16.65 7.91 2.56
C THR A 30 -15.56 6.86 2.54
N GLU A 31 -15.08 6.50 1.35
CA GLU A 31 -14.22 5.33 1.17
C GLU A 31 -12.99 5.66 0.32
N SER A 32 -11.85 5.09 0.68
CA SER A 32 -10.64 5.11 -0.13
C SER A 32 -10.14 3.70 -0.32
N THR A 33 -9.90 3.32 -1.58
CA THR A 33 -9.39 2.00 -1.94
C THR A 33 -8.17 2.15 -2.84
N THR A 34 -7.02 1.67 -2.36
CA THR A 34 -5.77 1.67 -3.13
C THR A 34 -5.27 0.25 -3.37
N THR A 35 -4.89 -0.05 -4.62
CA THR A 35 -4.20 -1.29 -4.99
C THR A 35 -2.91 -0.98 -5.74
N THR A 36 -1.79 -1.49 -5.25
CA THR A 36 -0.47 -1.35 -5.89
C THR A 36 0.12 -2.72 -6.18
N THR A 37 0.72 -2.88 -7.35
CA THR A 37 1.43 -4.11 -7.72
C THR A 37 2.71 -3.83 -8.49
N GLU A 38 3.87 -4.03 -7.86
CA GLU A 38 5.16 -3.80 -8.50
C GLU A 38 5.98 -5.09 -8.66
N THR A 39 6.60 -5.26 -9.83
CA THR A 39 7.48 -6.41 -10.11
C THR A 39 8.85 -6.00 -10.65
N PRO A 40 9.65 -5.20 -9.91
CA PRO A 40 10.94 -4.76 -10.39
C PRO A 40 12.00 -5.88 -10.37
N THR A 41 12.98 -5.80 -11.27
CA THR A 41 14.12 -6.75 -11.23
C THR A 41 15.15 -6.40 -10.17
N THR A 42 15.29 -5.14 -9.73
CA THR A 42 16.28 -4.82 -8.69
C THR A 42 15.60 -4.32 -7.43
N GLU A 43 14.93 -3.17 -7.50
CA GLU A 43 14.43 -2.48 -6.30
C GLU A 43 12.98 -2.01 -6.46
N SER A 44 12.18 -2.17 -5.41
CA SER A 44 10.86 -1.53 -5.27
C SER A 44 10.79 -0.65 -4.04
N THR A 45 10.27 0.57 -4.21
CA THR A 45 9.82 1.40 -3.09
C THR A 45 8.36 1.80 -3.28
N THR A 46 7.49 1.36 -2.39
CA THR A 46 6.06 1.70 -2.41
C THR A 46 5.69 2.49 -1.17
N THR A 47 5.04 3.64 -1.37
CA THR A 47 4.47 4.47 -0.30
C THR A 47 3.00 4.76 -0.57
N THR A 48 2.12 4.38 0.35
CA THR A 48 0.68 4.66 0.27
C THR A 48 0.23 5.44 1.49
N THR A 49 -0.63 6.44 1.29
CA THR A 49 -1.23 7.22 2.38
C THR A 49 -2.69 7.54 2.10
N GLU A 50 -3.60 6.96 2.89
CA GLU A 50 -5.02 7.20 2.75
C GLU A 50 -5.61 7.92 3.96
N THR A 51 -6.44 8.94 3.71
CA THR A 51 -7.12 9.71 4.78
C THR A 51 -8.64 9.84 4.56
N PRO A 52 -9.42 8.75 4.47
CA PRO A 52 -10.87 8.83 4.36
C PRO A 52 -11.54 9.19 5.69
N THR A 53 -12.79 9.65 5.69
CA THR A 53 -13.52 9.80 6.97
C THR A 53 -14.09 8.46 7.45
N THR A 54 -14.64 7.63 6.57
CA THR A 54 -15.28 6.39 7.01
C THR A 54 -14.33 5.20 6.94
N GLU A 55 -13.97 4.77 5.74
CA GLU A 55 -13.27 3.51 5.52
C GLU A 55 -12.06 3.68 4.60
N SER A 56 -10.96 3.00 4.95
CA SER A 56 -9.76 2.88 4.13
C SER A 56 -9.43 1.42 3.87
N THR A 57 -9.13 1.09 2.61
CA THR A 57 -8.64 -0.22 2.21
C THR A 57 -7.41 -0.08 1.32
N THR A 58 -6.28 -0.61 1.76
CA THR A 58 -5.04 -0.66 0.97
C THR A 58 -4.59 -2.10 0.74
N THR A 59 -4.29 -2.42 -0.52
CA THR A 59 -3.65 -3.68 -0.93
C THR A 59 -2.36 -3.41 -1.69
N THR A 60 -1.26 -3.97 -1.23
CA THR A 60 0.06 -3.87 -1.88
C THR A 60 0.59 -5.28 -2.15
N THR A 61 1.10 -5.52 -3.35
CA THR A 61 1.70 -6.80 -3.75
C THR A 61 2.97 -6.58 -4.53
N GLU A 62 4.11 -6.99 -3.98
CA GLU A 62 5.40 -6.65 -4.55
C GLU A 62 6.28 -7.88 -4.74
N THR A 63 6.88 -8.01 -5.92
CA THR A 63 7.74 -9.17 -6.26
C THR A 63 9.11 -8.72 -6.79
N PRO A 64 9.89 -7.96 -6.02
CA PRO A 64 11.23 -7.54 -6.41
C PRO A 64 12.19 -8.74 -6.48
N THR A 65 13.20 -8.64 -7.31
CA THR A 65 14.25 -9.67 -7.33
C THR A 65 15.32 -9.42 -6.25
N THR A 66 15.68 -8.17 -5.95
CA THR A 66 16.71 -7.87 -4.93
C THR A 66 16.11 -7.28 -3.66
N GLU A 67 15.71 -6.01 -3.68
CA GLU A 67 15.37 -5.23 -2.48
C GLU A 67 13.97 -4.65 -2.57
N LEU A 68 13.33 -4.50 -1.40
CA LEU A 68 12.09 -3.79 -1.28
C LEU A 68 11.90 -3.02 0.02
N THR A 69 11.23 -1.89 -0.14
CA THR A 69 10.67 -1.08 0.94
C THR A 69 9.21 -0.76 0.67
N THR A 70 8.33 -1.16 1.58
CA THR A 70 6.90 -0.82 1.54
C THR A 70 6.50 -0.03 2.79
N THR A 71 5.87 1.13 2.59
CA THR A 71 5.33 1.98 3.65
C THR A 71 3.86 2.28 3.39
N THR A 72 2.99 1.96 4.33
CA THR A 72 1.55 2.25 4.26
C THR A 72 1.12 3.03 5.49
N THR A 73 0.38 4.12 5.30
CA THR A 73 -0.18 4.94 6.37
C THR A 73 -1.67 5.21 6.14
N GLU A 74 -2.53 4.65 6.98
CA GLU A 74 -3.97 4.85 6.89
C GLU A 74 -4.49 5.64 8.10
N THR A 75 -5.28 6.69 7.86
CA THR A 75 -5.88 7.50 8.94
C THR A 75 -7.40 7.68 8.81
N PRO A 76 -8.21 6.61 8.68
CA PRO A 76 -9.66 6.70 8.68
C PRO A 76 -10.24 7.11 10.05
N THR A 77 -11.44 7.70 10.08
CA THR A 77 -12.13 7.86 11.38
C THR A 77 -12.71 6.53 11.84
N THR A 78 -13.29 5.71 10.95
CA THR A 78 -14.02 4.50 11.36
C THR A 78 -13.18 3.24 11.18
N GLU A 79 -12.94 2.80 9.95
CA GLU A 79 -12.36 1.49 9.65
C GLU A 79 -11.15 1.59 8.74
N SER A 80 -10.12 0.80 9.03
CA SER A 80 -8.92 0.66 8.21
C SER A 80 -8.60 -0.80 7.95
N THR A 81 -8.25 -1.12 6.72
CA THR A 81 -7.76 -2.44 6.32
C THR A 81 -6.54 -2.30 5.44
N THR A 82 -5.41 -2.84 5.88
CA THR A 82 -4.19 -2.95 5.08
C THR A 82 -3.81 -4.40 4.85
N THR A 83 -3.57 -4.75 3.58
CA THR A 83 -2.98 -6.03 3.17
C THR A 83 -1.71 -5.79 2.37
N THR A 84 -0.59 -6.37 2.81
CA THR A 84 0.70 -6.29 2.14
C THR A 84 1.23 -7.71 1.88
N THR A 85 1.62 -8.00 0.64
CA THR A 85 2.14 -9.32 0.22
C THR A 85 3.43 -9.15 -0.57
N GLU A 86 4.54 -9.51 0.05
CA GLU A 86 5.87 -9.30 -0.53
C GLU A 86 6.57 -10.63 -0.79
N THR A 87 7.21 -10.76 -1.96
CA THR A 87 8.00 -11.95 -2.32
C THR A 87 9.38 -11.59 -2.88
N PRO A 88 10.27 -10.96 -2.09
CA PRO A 88 11.63 -10.67 -2.52
C PRO A 88 12.49 -11.94 -2.62
N THR A 89 13.53 -11.92 -3.47
CA THR A 89 14.58 -12.97 -3.40
C THR A 89 15.59 -12.68 -2.29
N THR A 90 15.87 -11.39 -2.00
CA THR A 90 16.96 -11.03 -1.07
C THR A 90 16.46 -10.32 0.19
N GLU A 91 15.93 -9.10 0.07
CA GLU A 91 15.58 -8.25 1.22
C GLU A 91 14.20 -7.60 1.08
N SER A 92 13.49 -7.47 2.20
CA SER A 92 12.25 -6.69 2.32
C SER A 92 12.20 -5.96 3.66
N THR A 93 11.66 -4.74 3.61
CA THR A 93 11.22 -3.99 4.77
C THR A 93 9.79 -3.51 4.57
N THR A 94 8.92 -3.81 5.54
CA THR A 94 7.52 -3.36 5.55
C THR A 94 7.24 -2.53 6.80
N THR A 95 6.65 -1.35 6.60
CA THR A 95 6.13 -0.49 7.67
C THR A 95 4.67 -0.16 7.42
N THR A 96 3.80 -0.51 8.36
CA THR A 96 2.37 -0.15 8.31
C THR A 96 2.01 0.65 9.55
N THR A 97 1.40 1.81 9.35
CA THR A 97 0.84 2.65 10.42
C THR A 97 -0.63 2.83 10.17
N GLU A 98 -1.47 2.43 11.12
CA GLU A 98 -2.91 2.67 11.04
C GLU A 98 -3.39 3.43 12.28
N THR A 99 -4.21 4.45 12.02
CA THR A 99 -4.89 5.19 13.08
C THR A 99 -6.37 5.29 12.75
N SER A 100 -7.18 4.46 13.41
CA SER A 100 -8.64 4.55 13.37
C SER A 100 -9.22 4.70 14.77
N THR A 101 -10.43 5.28 14.86
CA THR A 101 -11.12 5.41 16.15
C THR A 101 -11.91 4.18 16.52
N THR A 102 -12.22 3.31 15.55
CA THR A 102 -13.11 2.15 15.73
C THR A 102 -12.40 0.84 15.43
N GLU A 103 -12.03 0.57 14.16
CA GLU A 103 -11.45 -0.72 13.77
C GLU A 103 -10.25 -0.56 12.82
N SER A 104 -9.21 -1.37 13.03
CA SER A 104 -8.04 -1.46 12.17
C SER A 104 -7.64 -2.91 12.02
N THR A 105 -7.39 -3.32 10.79
CA THR A 105 -6.90 -4.66 10.46
C THR A 105 -5.66 -4.57 9.57
N THR A 106 -4.64 -5.32 9.93
CA THR A 106 -3.40 -5.38 9.15
C THR A 106 -3.00 -6.82 8.93
N THR A 107 -2.75 -7.15 7.66
CA THR A 107 -2.20 -8.43 7.26
C THR A 107 -0.93 -8.19 6.44
N THR A 108 0.18 -8.73 6.92
CA THR A 108 1.46 -8.70 6.20
C THR A 108 1.92 -10.12 5.97
N THR A 109 2.18 -10.47 4.71
CA THR A 109 2.74 -11.76 4.31
C THR A 109 4.05 -11.51 3.57
N GLU A 110 5.14 -12.07 4.08
CA GLU A 110 6.46 -12.00 3.42
C GLU A 110 6.93 -13.43 3.12
N THR A 111 7.16 -13.73 1.85
CA THR A 111 7.64 -15.04 1.40
C THR A 111 8.94 -14.88 0.63
N PRO A 112 10.11 -14.88 1.31
CA PRO A 112 11.39 -14.80 0.62
C PRO A 112 11.64 -16.07 -0.20
N THR A 113 11.99 -15.92 -1.48
CA THR A 113 12.46 -17.04 -2.31
C THR A 113 13.96 -17.21 -2.11
N THR A 114 14.37 -18.27 -1.40
CA THR A 114 15.77 -18.61 -1.16
C THR A 114 16.42 -19.33 -2.33
#